data_AF-A5Z601-F1
#
_entry.id   AF-A5Z601-F1
#
_cell.length_a   1.000
_cell.length_b   1.000
_cell.length_c   1.000
_cell.angle_alpha   90.00
_cell.angle_beta   90.00
_cell.angle_gamma   90.00
#
_symmetry.space_group_name_H-M   'P 1'
#
loop_
_entity.id
_entity.type
_entity.pdbx_description
1 polymer ?
#
loop_
_entity_poly.entity_id
_entity_poly.type
_entity_poly.pdbx_seq_one_letter_code
_entity_poly.pdbx_strand_id
1 'polypeptide(L)' 'MKKLISKLGVLANCMALMLVIQSANTACAWIVHQPEFPEQASKFKKVK' A
#
# COMPACT_ATOMS: atom_id res chain seq x y z
N MET A 1 25.45 -0.58 5.68
CA MET A 1 24.35 0.20 6.26
C MET A 1 23.37 0.77 5.22
N LYS A 2 23.79 1.59 4.25
CA LYS A 2 22.88 2.20 3.24
C LYS A 2 21.98 1.19 2.48
N LYS A 3 22.54 0.02 2.14
CA LYS A 3 21.82 -1.07 1.44
C LYS A 3 20.74 -1.74 2.30
N LEU A 4 20.94 -1.79 3.62
CA LEU A 4 19.97 -2.34 4.56
C LEU A 4 18.80 -1.37 4.76
N ILE A 5 19.11 -0.08 4.93
CA ILE A 5 18.10 1.00 5.07
C ILE A 5 17.23 1.08 3.81
N SER A 6 17.82 0.99 2.62
CA SER A 6 17.07 0.94 1.35
C SER A 6 16.12 -0.26 1.28
N LYS A 7 16.58 -1.47 1.65
CA LYS A 7 15.73 -2.67 1.69
C LYS A 7 14.57 -2.55 2.69
N LEU A 8 14.83 -1.96 3.86
CA LEU A 8 13.79 -1.68 4.86
C LEU A 8 12.78 -0.65 4.35
N GLY A 9 13.21 0.38 3.63
CA GLY A 9 12.32 1.36 2.99
C GLY A 9 11.41 0.72 1.92
N VAL A 10 11.94 -0.22 1.13
CA VAL A 10 11.13 -1.00 0.19
C VAL A 10 10.07 -1.82 0.92
N LEU A 11 10.47 -2.53 1.97
CA LEU A 11 9.56 -3.36 2.76
C LEU A 11 8.46 -2.52 3.41
N ALA A 12 8.82 -1.36 3.98
CA ALA A 12 7.87 -0.43 4.59
C ALA A 12 6.86 0.10 3.56
N ASN A 13 7.28 0.44 2.34
CA ASN A 13 6.38 0.85 1.26
C ASN A 13 5.42 -0.28 0.86
N CYS A 14 5.90 -1.52 0.73
CA CYS A 14 5.05 -2.67 0.44
C CYS A 14 4.02 -2.92 1.54
N MET A 15 4.42 -2.82 2.81
CA MET A 15 3.52 -2.98 3.96
C MET A 15 2.47 -1.86 4.01
N ALA A 16 2.86 -0.61 3.76
CA ALA A 16 1.93 0.51 3.68
C ALA A 16 0.89 0.32 2.57
N LEU A 17 1.31 -0.15 1.39
CA LEU A 17 0.40 -0.45 0.29
C LEU A 17 -0.57 -1.58 0.63
N MET A 18 -0.08 -2.66 1.22
CA MET A 18 -0.92 -3.79 1.69
C MET A 18 -1.95 -3.34 2.72
N LEU A 19 -1.55 -2.47 3.66
CA LEU A 19 -2.45 -1.95 4.68
C LEU A 19 -3.60 -1.15 4.05
N VAL A 20 -3.30 -0.27 3.08
CA VAL A 20 -4.34 0.50 2.38
C VAL A 20 -5.31 -0.41 1.61
N ILE A 21 -4.79 -1.43 0.92
CA ILE A 21 -5.62 -2.43 0.23
C ILE A 21 -6.51 -3.18 1.23
N GLN A 22 -5.95 -3.61 2.35
CA GLN A 22 -6.71 -4.34 3.36
C GLN A 22 -7.78 -3.47 4.00
N SER A 23 -7.46 -2.22 4.36
CA SER A 23 -8.45 -1.27 4.91
C SER A 23 -9.57 -0.94 3.93
N ALA A 24 -9.26 -0.76 2.64
CA ALA A 24 -10.28 -0.56 1.60
C ALA A 24 -11.18 -1.79 1.44
N ASN A 25 -10.59 -3.00 1.56
CA ASN A 25 -11.31 -4.25 1.45
C ASN A 25 -12.14 -4.61 2.69
N THR A 26 -11.71 -4.23 3.90
CA THR A 26 -12.44 -4.54 5.14
C THR A 26 -13.51 -3.51 5.49
N ALA A 27 -13.37 -2.26 5.04
CA ALA A 27 -14.36 -1.22 5.26
C ALA A 27 -15.68 -1.47 4.51
N CYS A 28 -15.69 -2.35 3.49
CA CYS A 28 -16.86 -2.61 2.67
C CYS A 28 -17.20 -4.10 2.63
N ALA A 29 -18.38 -4.47 3.13
CA ALA A 29 -18.90 -5.84 2.98
C ALA A 29 -19.21 -6.22 1.51
N TRP A 30 -19.23 -5.24 0.60
CA TRP A 30 -19.63 -5.38 -0.79
C TRP A 30 -18.41 -5.18 -1.70
N ILE A 31 -17.72 -6.27 -2.02
CA ILE A 31 -16.54 -6.28 -2.91
C ILE A 31 -16.85 -5.65 -4.29
N VAL A 32 -18.10 -5.75 -4.74
CA VAL A 32 -18.56 -5.26 -6.05
C VAL A 32 -18.90 -3.76 -6.10
N HIS A 33 -18.95 -3.09 -4.95
CA HIS A 33 -19.28 -1.66 -4.84
C HIS A 33 -18.20 -0.90 -4.08
N GLN A 34 -16.98 -1.44 -4.04
CA GLN A 34 -15.87 -0.74 -3.40
C GLN A 34 -15.62 0.61 -4.07
N PRO A 35 -15.30 1.65 -3.27
CA PRO A 35 -14.88 2.93 -3.81
C PRO A 35 -13.61 2.77 -4.65
N GLU A 36 -13.40 3.70 -5.56
CA GLU A 36 -12.17 3.74 -6.35
C GLU A 36 -10.94 3.75 -5.42
N PHE A 37 -9.95 2.92 -5.75
CA PHE A 37 -8.74 2.80 -4.95
C PHE A 37 -7.99 4.14 -4.93
N PRO A 38 -7.55 4.64 -3.76
CA PRO A 38 -7.01 5.99 -3.64
C PRO A 38 -5.76 6.17 -4.52
N GLU A 39 -5.78 7.15 -5.42
CA GLU A 39 -4.66 7.45 -6.32
C GLU A 39 -3.34 7.71 -5.57
N GLN A 40 -3.44 8.28 -4.36
CA GLN A 40 -2.29 8.59 -3.50
C GLN A 40 -1.51 7.34 -3.08
N ALA A 41 -2.16 6.17 -3.00
CA ALA A 41 -1.51 4.91 -2.65
C ALA A 41 -0.59 4.39 -3.76
N SER A 42 -0.71 4.90 -4.99
CA SER A 42 0.23 4.61 -6.09
C SER A 42 1.68 5.03 -5.76
N LYS A 43 1.86 6.00 -4.84
CA LYS A 43 3.17 6.46 -4.38
C LYS A 43 3.97 5.33 -3.70
N PHE A 44 3.30 4.39 -3.05
CA PHE A 44 3.94 3.24 -2.40
C PHE A 44 4.34 2.12 -3.38
N LYS A 45 3.79 2.12 -4.61
CA LYS A 45 4.20 1.19 -5.68
C LYS A 45 5.55 1.56 -6.27
N LYS A 46 5.95 2.84 -6.19
CA LYS A 46 7.21 3.33 -6.73
C LYS A 46 8.25 3.39 -5.64
N VAL A 47 9.18 2.43 -5.67
CA VAL A 47 10.41 2.51 -4.88
C VAL A 47 11.38 3.41 -5.65
N LYS A 48 11.59 4.65 -5.19
CA LYS A 48 12.74 5.46 -5.60
C LYS A 48 13.95 5.14 -4.73
#